data_AF-A0A7X8LWT6-F1
#
_entry.id   AF-A0A7X8LWT6-F1
#
_cell.length_a   1.000
_cell.length_b   1.000
_cell.length_c   1.000
_cell.angle_alpha   90.00
_cell.angle_beta   90.00
_cell.angle_gamma   90.00
#
_symmetry.space_group_name_H-M   'P 1'
#
loop_
_entity.id
_entity.type
_entity.pdbx_description
1 polymer ?
#
loop_
_entity_poly.entity_id
_entity_poly.type
_entity_poly.pdbx_seq_one_letter_code
_entity_poly.pdbx_strand_id
1 'polypeptide(L)'
;MMQLCKELLGARNNVINDSLSPQEWYNALDIRQEVMLPNYEYDGQDTIEKYIIAVKSEVNDSVDRDYLEVHAGGVETSWMLLHYPDLVRQEMTRKLTATDITDKDMYIWYNGGEAVRRRIPNGYIGNPSNINYEEAISFENSMVNDYVNAISIALKREP
;
A
#
# COMPACT_ATOMS: atom_id res chain seq x y z
N MET A 1 20.86 24.10 -8.39
CA MET A 1 21.20 22.73 -7.93
C MET A 1 20.85 22.55 -6.46
N MET A 2 21.37 23.37 -5.54
CA MET A 2 21.02 23.35 -4.10
C MET A 2 19.51 23.45 -3.81
N GLN A 3 18.77 24.31 -4.52
CA GLN A 3 17.32 24.46 -4.31
C GLN A 3 16.55 23.15 -4.57
N LEU A 4 16.86 22.46 -5.68
CA LEU A 4 16.30 21.15 -5.99
C LEU A 4 16.66 20.10 -4.92
N CYS A 5 17.89 20.13 -4.40
CA CYS A 5 18.30 19.23 -3.32
C CYS A 5 17.51 19.47 -2.02
N LYS A 6 17.20 20.73 -1.68
CA LYS A 6 16.34 21.08 -0.54
C LYS A 6 14.91 20.58 -0.74
N GLU A 7 14.36 20.75 -1.94
CA GLU A 7 13.02 20.26 -2.30
C GLU A 7 12.94 18.73 -2.20
N LEU A 8 13.95 18.02 -2.70
CA LEU A 8 14.03 16.56 -2.61
C LEU A 8 14.19 16.05 -1.17
N LEU A 9 14.91 16.77 -0.32
CA LEU A 9 15.05 16.43 1.10
C LEU A 9 13.76 16.70 1.88
N GLY A 10 12.98 17.72 1.51
CA GLY A 10 11.74 18.09 2.18
C GLY A 10 11.95 18.25 3.69
N ALA A 11 11.16 17.54 4.49
CA ALA A 11 11.26 17.52 5.96
C ALA A 11 12.60 17.00 6.50
N ARG A 12 13.45 16.41 5.66
CA ARG A 12 14.80 15.93 6.02
C ARG A 12 15.87 17.01 5.89
N ASN A 13 15.57 18.17 5.29
CA ASN A 13 16.47 19.32 5.33
C ASN A 13 16.43 19.94 6.73
N ASN A 14 17.50 19.74 7.51
CA ASN A 14 17.63 20.26 8.88
C ASN A 14 18.47 21.54 8.97
N VAL A 15 18.85 22.13 7.83
CA VAL A 15 19.56 23.42 7.77
C VAL A 15 18.57 24.54 7.48
N ILE A 16 18.41 25.43 8.47
CA ILE A 16 17.41 26.52 8.47
C ILE A 16 17.96 27.81 7.83
N ASN A 17 19.29 27.92 7.69
CA ASN A 17 19.91 29.11 7.13
C ASN A 17 19.94 29.05 5.59
N ASP A 18 19.07 29.83 4.96
CA ASP A 18 18.97 29.92 3.50
C ASP A 18 20.03 30.81 2.83
N SER A 19 20.84 31.52 3.62
CA SER A 19 21.90 32.40 3.10
C SER A 19 23.23 31.68 2.85
N LEU A 20 23.30 30.38 3.15
CA LEU A 20 24.52 29.59 2.97
C LEU A 20 24.80 29.32 1.49
N SER A 21 26.08 29.27 1.12
CA SER A 21 26.48 28.69 -0.15
C SER A 21 26.15 27.19 -0.20
N PRO A 22 26.10 26.56 -1.40
CA PRO A 22 25.82 25.13 -1.52
C PRO A 22 26.76 24.23 -0.70
N GLN A 23 28.04 24.57 -0.62
CA GLN A 23 29.02 23.78 0.11
C GLN A 23 28.84 23.93 1.63
N GLU A 24 28.58 25.15 2.10
CA GLU A 24 28.33 25.41 3.52
C GLU A 24 27.03 24.78 3.98
N TRP A 25 25.99 24.81 3.15
CA TRP A 25 24.74 24.10 3.41
C TRP A 25 24.97 22.59 3.50
N TYR A 26 25.69 22.01 2.54
CA TYR A 26 25.98 20.57 2.56
C TYR A 26 26.76 20.15 3.80
N ASN A 27 27.76 20.94 4.20
CA ASN A 27 28.56 20.67 5.40
C ASN A 27 27.74 20.84 6.70
N ALA A 28 26.70 21.66 6.68
CA ALA A 28 25.81 21.90 7.82
C ALA A 28 24.67 20.87 7.94
N LEU A 29 24.44 20.05 6.92
CA LEU A 29 23.45 18.99 6.97
C LEU A 29 23.86 17.94 8.00
N ASP A 30 22.97 17.66 8.95
CA ASP A 30 23.11 16.49 9.80
C ASP A 30 22.53 15.28 9.06
N ILE A 31 23.42 14.54 8.39
CA ILE A 31 23.09 13.36 7.61
C ILE A 31 22.75 12.23 8.60
N ARG A 32 21.49 11.80 8.59
CA ARG A 32 21.05 10.65 9.40
C ARG A 32 21.98 9.47 9.11
N GLN A 33 22.53 8.88 10.17
CA GLN A 33 23.29 7.65 10.03
C GLN A 33 22.38 6.55 9.45
N GLU A 34 22.95 5.77 8.55
CA GLU A 34 22.30 4.57 8.04
C GLU A 34 21.91 3.67 9.21
N VAL A 35 20.65 3.28 9.26
CA VAL A 35 20.20 2.28 10.22
C VAL A 35 20.65 0.93 9.69
N MET A 36 21.80 0.47 10.18
CA MET A 36 22.30 -0.87 9.90
C MET A 36 21.44 -1.87 10.67
N LEU A 37 20.62 -2.62 9.94
CA LEU A 37 19.99 -3.81 10.50
C LEU A 37 21.10 -4.85 10.80
N PRO A 38 20.95 -5.66 11.86
CA PRO A 38 21.88 -6.77 12.10
C PRO A 38 21.93 -7.70 10.89
N ASN A 39 23.08 -8.35 10.68
CA ASN A 39 23.21 -9.37 9.64
C ASN A 39 22.24 -10.52 9.95
N TYR A 40 21.19 -10.63 9.16
CA TYR A 40 20.24 -11.73 9.25
C TYR A 40 20.86 -12.99 8.63
N GLU A 41 21.13 -14.00 9.47
CA GLU A 41 21.43 -15.37 9.05
C GLU A 41 20.20 -16.24 9.28
N TYR A 42 19.80 -16.98 8.24
CA TYR A 42 18.68 -17.91 8.31
C TYR A 42 19.17 -19.25 8.90
N ASP A 43 18.54 -19.71 9.97
CA ASP A 43 18.92 -20.91 10.74
C ASP A 43 18.16 -22.19 10.31
N GLY A 44 17.17 -22.06 9.42
CA GLY A 44 16.39 -23.18 8.91
C GLY A 44 17.09 -23.96 7.78
N GLN A 45 16.52 -25.11 7.42
CA GLN A 45 17.04 -25.95 6.32
C GLN A 45 16.37 -25.68 4.97
N ASP A 46 15.23 -24.99 4.97
CA ASP A 46 14.49 -24.70 3.74
C ASP A 46 14.96 -23.37 3.13
N THR A 47 15.72 -23.49 2.05
CA THR A 47 16.27 -22.33 1.32
C THR A 47 15.20 -21.36 0.78
N ILE A 48 13.94 -21.79 0.65
CA ILE A 48 12.82 -20.97 0.20
C ILE A 48 12.16 -20.26 1.40
N GLU A 49 11.96 -20.96 2.53
CA GLU A 49 11.34 -20.35 3.73
C GLU A 49 12.14 -19.17 4.28
N LYS A 50 13.46 -19.12 4.04
CA LYS A 50 14.29 -17.92 4.29
C LYS A 50 13.69 -16.62 3.75
N TYR A 51 12.93 -16.69 2.66
CA TYR A 51 12.37 -15.53 1.98
C TYR A 51 10.87 -15.35 2.22
N ILE A 52 10.26 -16.17 3.08
CA ILE A 52 8.82 -16.13 3.33
C ILE A 52 8.54 -15.48 4.68
N ILE A 53 7.92 -14.30 4.66
CA ILE A 53 7.31 -13.69 5.84
C ILE A 53 5.82 -14.00 5.79
N ALA A 54 5.36 -14.84 6.72
CA ALA A 54 3.94 -15.09 6.88
C ALA A 54 3.27 -13.87 7.53
N VAL A 55 2.42 -13.18 6.77
CA VAL A 55 1.59 -12.09 7.27
C VAL A 55 0.19 -12.65 7.51
N LYS A 56 -0.27 -12.60 8.75
CA LYS A 56 -1.67 -12.83 9.06
C LYS A 56 -2.35 -11.47 9.08
N SER A 57 -3.23 -11.23 8.12
CA SER A 57 -4.11 -10.06 8.15
C SER A 57 -5.50 -10.51 8.57
N GLU A 58 -6.11 -9.77 9.49
CA GLU A 58 -7.53 -9.93 9.80
C GLU A 58 -8.30 -9.03 8.82
N VAL A 59 -8.96 -9.67 7.85
CA VAL A 59 -9.92 -8.95 7.00
C VAL A 59 -11.07 -8.56 7.92
N ASN A 60 -11.14 -7.27 8.25
CA ASN A 60 -12.25 -6.74 9.02
C ASN A 60 -13.50 -6.76 8.11
N ASP A 61 -14.26 -7.86 8.17
CA ASP A 61 -15.60 -8.00 7.56
C ASP A 61 -16.65 -7.11 8.27
N SER A 62 -16.23 -6.06 8.96
CA SER A 62 -17.07 -5.24 9.83
C SER A 62 -18.04 -4.31 9.09
N VAL A 63 -17.97 -4.28 7.76
CA VAL A 63 -18.92 -3.52 6.94
C VAL A 63 -19.83 -4.50 6.23
N ASP A 64 -21.07 -4.59 6.73
CA ASP A 64 -22.16 -5.29 6.07
C ASP A 64 -22.41 -4.62 4.71
N ARG A 65 -22.14 -5.35 3.63
CA ARG A 65 -22.30 -4.90 2.25
C ARG A 65 -23.11 -5.90 1.47
N ASP A 66 -24.04 -5.40 0.66
CA ASP A 66 -24.80 -6.21 -0.29
C ASP A 66 -23.98 -6.65 -1.53
N TYR A 67 -22.66 -6.41 -1.54
CA TYR A 67 -21.76 -6.71 -2.65
C TYR A 67 -20.38 -7.12 -2.15
N LEU A 68 -19.67 -7.91 -2.96
CA LEU A 68 -18.29 -8.29 -2.70
C LEU A 68 -17.31 -7.17 -3.02
N GLU A 69 -16.32 -6.99 -2.15
CA GLU A 69 -15.28 -5.96 -2.26
C GLU A 69 -13.92 -6.65 -2.37
N VAL A 70 -13.47 -6.93 -3.59
CA VAL A 70 -12.31 -7.81 -3.86
C VAL A 70 -11.23 -7.13 -4.71
N HIS A 71 -11.60 -6.36 -5.74
CA HIS A 71 -10.63 -5.73 -6.64
C HIS A 71 -11.16 -4.45 -7.27
N ALA A 72 -10.34 -3.41 -7.25
CA ALA A 72 -10.61 -2.05 -7.72
C ALA A 72 -11.94 -1.48 -7.19
N GLY A 73 -12.36 -1.92 -5.98
CA GLY A 73 -13.59 -1.48 -5.33
C GLY A 73 -13.46 -0.11 -4.66
N GLY A 74 -14.39 0.23 -3.78
CA GLY A 74 -14.41 1.47 -3.01
C GLY A 74 -13.16 1.67 -2.15
N VAL A 75 -12.64 0.64 -1.48
CA VAL A 75 -11.47 0.78 -0.59
C VAL A 75 -10.20 1.10 -1.40
N GLU A 76 -9.86 0.26 -2.38
CA GLU A 76 -8.68 0.48 -3.22
C GLU A 76 -8.77 1.79 -4.01
N THR A 77 -9.96 2.12 -4.52
CA THR A 77 -10.18 3.39 -5.22
C THR A 77 -10.00 4.60 -4.30
N SER A 78 -10.52 4.54 -3.07
CA SER A 78 -10.37 5.61 -2.09
C SER A 78 -8.92 5.78 -1.66
N TRP A 79 -8.21 4.66 -1.48
CA TRP A 79 -6.79 4.65 -1.14
C TRP A 79 -5.93 5.26 -2.26
N MET A 80 -6.23 4.92 -3.52
CA MET A 80 -5.58 5.54 -4.67
C MET A 80 -5.89 7.04 -4.80
N LEU A 81 -7.13 7.46 -4.55
CA LEU A 81 -7.49 8.88 -4.57
C LEU A 81 -6.84 9.68 -3.44
N LEU A 82 -6.64 9.05 -2.29
CA LEU A 82 -5.99 9.68 -1.13
C LEU A 82 -4.53 10.04 -1.43
N HIS A 83 -3.78 9.13 -2.06
CA HIS A 83 -2.34 9.28 -2.26
C HIS A 83 -1.94 9.72 -3.67
N TYR A 84 -2.71 9.33 -4.68
CA TYR A 84 -2.39 9.53 -6.10
C TYR A 84 -3.61 9.97 -6.92
N PRO A 85 -4.24 11.11 -6.58
CA PRO A 85 -5.51 11.54 -7.19
C PRO A 85 -5.41 11.72 -8.72
N ASP A 86 -4.24 12.07 -9.24
CA ASP A 86 -4.01 12.28 -10.68
C ASP A 86 -3.97 10.97 -11.49
N LEU A 87 -3.80 9.83 -10.83
CA LEU A 87 -3.79 8.51 -11.46
C LEU A 87 -5.20 7.91 -11.56
N VAL A 88 -6.20 8.51 -10.91
CA VAL A 88 -7.58 8.03 -10.91
C VAL A 88 -8.47 8.96 -11.73
N ARG A 89 -9.20 8.40 -12.70
CA ARG A 89 -10.19 9.14 -13.49
C ARG A 89 -11.46 9.40 -12.69
N GLN A 90 -11.41 10.36 -11.77
CA GLN A 90 -12.46 10.66 -10.80
C GLN A 90 -13.87 10.78 -11.39
N GLU A 91 -14.03 11.49 -12.52
CA GLU A 91 -15.34 11.65 -13.16
C GLU A 91 -15.92 10.34 -13.68
N MET A 92 -15.07 9.41 -14.13
CA MET A 92 -15.49 8.08 -14.57
C MET A 92 -15.83 7.21 -13.36
N THR A 93 -14.96 7.19 -12.35
CA THR A 93 -15.13 6.42 -11.12
C THR A 93 -16.47 6.68 -10.44
N ARG A 94 -16.88 7.95 -10.33
CA ARG A 94 -18.16 8.35 -9.71
C ARG A 94 -19.40 7.85 -10.45
N LYS A 95 -19.26 7.37 -11.69
CA LYS A 95 -20.35 6.82 -12.51
C LYS A 95 -20.40 5.29 -12.50
N LEU A 96 -19.40 4.63 -11.92
CA LEU A 96 -19.39 3.18 -11.78
C LEU A 96 -20.38 2.74 -10.68
N THR A 97 -20.87 1.51 -10.78
CA THR A 97 -21.79 0.92 -9.81
C THR A 97 -21.16 -0.30 -9.18
N ALA A 98 -21.71 -0.79 -8.07
CA ALA A 98 -21.31 -2.07 -7.50
C ALA A 98 -21.38 -3.19 -8.56
N THR A 99 -20.37 -4.07 -8.58
CA THR A 99 -20.40 -5.26 -9.44
C THR A 99 -21.41 -6.26 -8.89
N ASP A 100 -22.35 -6.70 -9.72
CA ASP A 100 -23.31 -7.75 -9.38
C ASP A 100 -22.65 -9.12 -9.48
N ILE A 101 -21.86 -9.48 -8.44
CA ILE A 101 -21.14 -10.75 -8.29
C ILE A 101 -21.33 -11.28 -6.88
N THR A 102 -21.54 -12.59 -6.79
CA THR A 102 -21.72 -13.31 -5.52
C THR A 102 -20.52 -14.21 -5.24
N ASP A 103 -20.44 -14.77 -4.03
CA ASP A 103 -19.43 -15.78 -3.69
C ASP A 103 -19.42 -16.96 -4.65
N LYS A 104 -20.61 -17.32 -5.16
CA LYS A 104 -20.77 -18.40 -6.14
C LYS A 104 -20.12 -18.07 -7.47
N ASP A 105 -19.90 -16.81 -7.82
CA ASP A 105 -19.24 -16.42 -9.07
C ASP A 105 -17.71 -16.37 -8.93
N MET A 106 -17.17 -16.44 -7.71
CA MET A 106 -15.72 -16.30 -7.47
C MET A 106 -14.87 -17.38 -8.13
N TYR A 107 -15.44 -18.58 -8.38
CA TYR A 107 -14.73 -19.59 -9.19
C TYR A 107 -14.41 -19.07 -10.60
N ILE A 108 -15.25 -18.20 -11.19
CA ILE A 108 -15.00 -17.61 -12.50
C ILE A 108 -13.77 -16.70 -12.40
N TRP A 109 -13.71 -15.87 -11.36
CA TRP A 109 -12.56 -14.98 -11.10
C TRP A 109 -11.25 -15.75 -11.02
N TYR A 110 -11.19 -16.83 -10.24
CA TYR A 110 -9.98 -17.65 -10.07
C TYR A 110 -9.48 -18.30 -11.36
N ASN A 111 -10.36 -18.55 -12.33
CA ASN A 111 -9.99 -19.18 -13.60
C ASN A 111 -9.49 -18.18 -14.66
N GLY A 112 -9.71 -16.88 -14.48
CA GLY A 112 -9.23 -15.85 -15.39
C GLY A 112 -9.79 -15.93 -16.83
N GLY A 113 -9.09 -15.26 -17.75
CA GLY A 113 -9.32 -15.36 -19.19
C GLY A 113 -10.68 -14.83 -19.69
N GLU A 114 -11.18 -15.43 -20.77
CA GLU A 114 -12.42 -15.01 -21.44
C GLU A 114 -13.68 -15.16 -20.58
N ALA A 115 -13.67 -16.07 -19.60
CA ALA A 115 -14.79 -16.23 -18.69
C ALA A 115 -14.92 -14.99 -17.77
N VAL A 116 -13.80 -14.51 -17.22
CA VAL A 116 -13.76 -13.29 -16.41
C VAL A 116 -14.13 -12.06 -17.24
N ARG A 117 -13.57 -11.90 -18.46
CA ARG A 117 -13.91 -10.74 -19.31
C ARG A 117 -15.40 -10.65 -19.64
N ARG A 118 -16.08 -11.79 -19.79
CA ARG A 118 -17.52 -11.83 -20.01
C ARG A 118 -18.34 -11.55 -18.75
N ARG A 119 -17.91 -12.06 -17.59
CA ARG A 119 -18.65 -11.91 -16.31
C ARG A 119 -18.39 -10.55 -15.63
N ILE A 120 -17.20 -9.99 -15.82
CA ILE A 120 -16.67 -8.80 -15.15
C ILE A 120 -16.06 -7.84 -16.20
N PRO A 121 -16.87 -7.31 -17.12
CA PRO A 121 -16.36 -6.59 -18.29
C PRO A 121 -15.59 -5.31 -17.95
N ASN A 122 -15.89 -4.69 -16.80
CA ASN A 122 -15.23 -3.48 -16.34
C ASN A 122 -13.98 -3.76 -15.48
N GLY A 123 -13.67 -5.03 -15.21
CA GLY A 123 -12.43 -5.44 -14.52
C GLY A 123 -12.37 -5.18 -13.01
N TYR A 124 -13.47 -4.80 -12.37
CA TYR A 124 -13.53 -4.59 -10.91
C TYR A 124 -14.61 -5.46 -10.24
N ILE A 125 -14.39 -5.80 -8.97
CA ILE A 125 -15.31 -6.51 -8.08
C ILE A 125 -15.40 -5.69 -6.79
N GLY A 126 -16.48 -4.92 -6.65
CA GLY A 126 -16.64 -3.93 -5.59
C GLY A 126 -17.52 -2.78 -6.04
N ASN A 127 -17.54 -1.71 -5.25
CA ASN A 127 -18.20 -0.45 -5.62
C ASN A 127 -17.21 0.72 -5.68
N PRO A 128 -16.55 0.96 -6.84
CA PRO A 128 -15.53 2.00 -6.98
C PRO A 128 -16.05 3.42 -6.70
N SER A 129 -17.36 3.66 -6.89
CA SER A 129 -17.97 4.96 -6.63
C SER A 129 -18.20 5.25 -5.15
N ASN A 130 -18.18 4.22 -4.30
CA ASN A 130 -18.34 4.34 -2.85
C ASN A 130 -17.03 4.81 -2.20
N ILE A 131 -16.65 6.05 -2.50
CA ILE A 131 -15.39 6.64 -2.03
C ILE A 131 -15.51 6.95 -0.54
N ASN A 132 -14.68 6.28 0.28
CA ASN A 132 -14.60 6.43 1.72
C ASN A 132 -13.12 6.52 2.17
N TYR A 133 -12.66 7.74 2.45
CA TYR A 133 -11.27 7.98 2.86
C TYR A 133 -10.97 7.46 4.27
N GLU A 134 -11.94 7.49 5.19
CA GLU A 134 -11.74 6.99 6.56
C GLU A 134 -11.48 5.49 6.53
N GLU A 135 -12.25 4.77 5.72
CA GLU A 135 -12.05 3.34 5.52
C GLU A 135 -10.69 3.05 4.87
N ALA A 136 -10.29 3.80 3.84
CA ALA A 136 -8.98 3.64 3.22
C ALA A 136 -7.81 3.87 4.19
N ILE A 137 -7.89 4.90 5.05
CA ILE A 137 -6.89 5.18 6.09
C ILE A 137 -6.86 4.06 7.12
N SER A 138 -8.03 3.56 7.55
CA SER A 138 -8.13 2.43 8.48
C SER A 138 -7.48 1.17 7.90
N PHE A 139 -7.80 0.85 6.64
CA PHE A 139 -7.24 -0.26 5.89
C PHE A 139 -5.71 -0.15 5.76
N GLU A 140 -5.19 1.01 5.35
CA GLU A 140 -3.76 1.27 5.24
C GLU A 140 -3.03 1.07 6.57
N ASN A 141 -3.55 1.67 7.66
CA ASN A 141 -2.96 1.53 8.98
C ASN A 141 -2.95 0.07 9.46
N SER A 142 -4.04 -0.67 9.21
CA SER A 142 -4.11 -2.09 9.55
C SER A 142 -3.05 -2.89 8.79
N MET A 143 -2.99 -2.75 7.47
CA MET A 143 -1.98 -3.44 6.66
C MET A 143 -0.56 -3.09 7.10
N VAL A 144 -0.25 -1.80 7.27
CA VAL A 144 1.08 -1.36 7.71
C VAL A 144 1.45 -2.00 9.05
N ASN A 145 0.53 -2.02 10.02
CA ASN A 145 0.77 -2.66 11.31
C ASN A 145 0.97 -4.18 11.16
N ASP A 146 0.16 -4.87 10.35
CA ASP A 146 0.29 -6.31 10.10
C ASP A 146 1.66 -6.64 9.50
N TYR A 147 2.09 -5.88 8.49
CA TYR A 147 3.40 -6.05 7.87
C TYR A 147 4.55 -5.74 8.83
N VAL A 148 4.48 -4.62 9.56
CA VAL A 148 5.51 -4.24 10.54
C VAL A 148 5.65 -5.30 11.64
N ASN A 149 4.52 -5.83 12.13
CA ASN A 149 4.51 -6.89 13.12
C ASN A 149 5.11 -8.18 12.57
N ALA A 150 4.70 -8.61 11.38
CA ALA A 150 5.20 -9.82 10.76
C ALA A 150 6.72 -9.74 10.49
N ILE A 151 7.19 -8.61 9.97
CA ILE A 151 8.62 -8.35 9.77
C ILE A 151 9.35 -8.36 11.11
N SER A 152 8.82 -7.67 12.13
CA SER A 152 9.43 -7.63 13.46
C SER A 152 9.52 -9.02 14.10
N ILE A 153 8.51 -9.87 13.93
CA ILE A 153 8.54 -11.27 14.41
C ILE A 153 9.58 -12.06 13.63
N ALA A 154 9.63 -11.94 12.31
CA ALA A 154 10.62 -12.63 11.48
C ALA A 154 12.06 -12.25 11.87
N LEU A 155 12.29 -10.98 12.22
CA LEU A 155 13.60 -10.50 12.68
C LEU A 155 13.92 -10.85 14.15
N LYS A 156 12.90 -11.06 15.00
CA LYS A 156 13.08 -11.43 16.44
C LYS A 156 13.13 -12.93 16.71
N ARG A 157 12.80 -13.77 15.73
CA ARG A 157 13.02 -15.22 15.81
C ARG A 157 14.54 -15.48 15.71
N GLU A 158 15.24 -15.12 16.78
CA GLU A 158 16.56 -15.62 17.19
C GLU A 158 16.27 -16.62 18.33
N PRO A 159 16.89 -17.80 18.36
CA PRO A 159 18.36 -17.94 18.48
C PRO A 159 19.07 -18.52 17.25
#